data_AF-A0ABD3QS34-F1
#
_entry.id   AF-A0ABD3QS34-F1
#
_cell.length_a   1.000
_cell.length_b   1.000
_cell.length_c   1.000
_cell.angle_alpha   90.00
_cell.angle_beta   90.00
_cell.angle_gamma   90.00
#
_symmetry.space_group_name_H-M   'P 1'
#
loop_
_entity.id
_entity.type
_entity.pdbx_description
1 polymer ?
#
loop_
_entity_poly.entity_id
_entity_poly.type
_entity_poly.pdbx_seq_one_letter_code
_entity_poly.pdbx_strand_id
1 'polypeptide(L)'
;MRSLHKKEVGGKTQRFSKEAVDHLLEWRSKHEADPTKEEKEELAEVTGLSEVQVGSWFAHQRSKQKRAAGVGVRPDPIMYPKKQRLPQQAVDYMEKNCSSNRNPDWVERAKMAKDIGLEDSQIKYWFKRRRNGRDREIVPVEGNERTNWLALIPLKKWYKEHEENPFPTASERKMLMLETELDEADVTHWFCEEGTKEAQCTTSFIEGRGL
;
A
#
# COMPACT_ATOMS: atom_id res chain seq x y z
N MET A 1 -26.32 0.56 40.50
CA MET A 1 -26.54 0.45 39.05
C MET A 1 -25.33 1.07 38.33
N ARG A 2 -24.39 0.25 37.84
CA ARG A 2 -23.26 0.73 37.01
C ARG A 2 -23.57 0.34 35.57
N SER A 3 -24.02 1.33 34.80
CA SER A 3 -24.43 1.14 33.41
C SER A 3 -23.21 0.96 32.51
N LEU A 4 -23.29 -0.08 31.68
CA LEU A 4 -22.31 -0.54 30.72
C LEU A 4 -22.26 0.41 29.51
N HIS A 5 -21.12 1.06 29.28
CA HIS A 5 -20.82 1.59 27.94
C HIS A 5 -19.80 0.67 27.27
N LYS A 6 -20.38 -0.26 26.50
CA LYS A 6 -19.71 -1.21 25.62
C LYS A 6 -18.97 -0.40 24.53
N LYS A 7 -17.64 -0.39 24.56
CA LYS A 7 -16.84 0.21 23.48
C LYS A 7 -16.90 -0.73 22.27
N GLU A 8 -17.59 -0.30 21.23
CA GLU A 8 -17.54 -0.97 19.93
C GLU A 8 -16.16 -0.73 19.30
N VAL A 9 -15.39 -1.81 19.14
CA VAL A 9 -14.16 -1.85 18.35
C VAL A 9 -14.58 -2.19 16.93
N GLY A 10 -14.88 -1.17 16.13
CA GLY A 10 -15.25 -1.29 14.73
C GLY A 10 -14.33 -0.45 13.85
N GLY A 11 -13.26 -1.07 13.33
CA GLY A 11 -12.28 -0.44 12.46
C GLY A 11 -12.85 -0.08 11.09
N LYS A 12 -13.18 1.20 10.93
CA LYS A 12 -13.13 1.93 9.65
C LYS A 12 -12.46 3.27 9.97
N THR A 13 -11.46 3.70 9.19
CA THR A 13 -10.91 5.05 9.31
C THR A 13 -11.99 6.03 8.88
N GLN A 14 -12.83 6.43 9.83
CA GLN A 14 -13.89 7.39 9.60
C GLN A 14 -13.23 8.71 9.24
N ARG A 15 -13.59 9.25 8.07
CA ARG A 15 -13.19 10.59 7.65
C ARG A 15 -13.79 11.57 8.65
N PHE A 16 -12.96 12.47 9.17
CA PHE A 16 -13.44 13.49 10.10
C PHE A 16 -14.46 14.39 9.40
N SER A 17 -15.46 14.87 10.16
CA SER A 17 -16.41 15.84 9.64
C SER A 17 -15.69 17.12 9.20
N LYS A 18 -16.27 17.85 8.26
CA LYS A 18 -15.68 19.10 7.77
C LYS A 18 -15.55 20.11 8.92
N GLU A 19 -16.58 20.24 9.74
CA GLU A 19 -16.61 21.11 10.93
C GLU A 19 -15.49 20.77 11.91
N ALA A 20 -15.26 19.48 12.20
CA ALA A 20 -14.17 19.07 13.07
C ALA A 20 -12.80 19.45 12.49
N VAL A 21 -12.61 19.28 11.18
CA VAL A 21 -11.35 19.67 10.51
C VAL A 21 -11.17 21.18 10.51
N ASP A 22 -12.24 21.95 10.29
CA ASP A 22 -12.21 23.41 10.26
C ASP A 22 -11.79 23.97 11.63
N HIS A 23 -12.35 23.45 12.74
CA HIS A 23 -11.93 23.82 14.10
C HIS A 23 -10.46 23.49 14.39
N LEU A 24 -9.98 22.31 13.96
CA LEU A 24 -8.58 21.92 14.15
C LEU A 24 -7.62 22.80 13.33
N LEU A 25 -8.01 23.20 12.12
CA LEU A 25 -7.25 24.12 11.29
C LEU A 25 -7.23 25.54 11.87
N GLU A 26 -8.37 26.01 12.37
CA GLU A 26 -8.47 27.32 13.02
C GLU A 26 -7.55 27.38 14.25
N TRP A 27 -7.62 26.38 15.13
CA TRP A 27 -6.75 26.32 16.30
C TRP A 27 -5.28 26.36 15.90
N ARG A 28 -4.89 25.56 14.91
CA ARG A 28 -3.51 25.50 14.41
C ARG A 28 -3.04 26.81 13.78
N SER A 29 -3.93 27.57 13.14
CA SER A 29 -3.56 28.86 12.57
C SER A 29 -3.18 29.89 13.64
N LYS A 30 -3.70 29.72 14.87
CA LYS A 30 -3.45 30.60 16.01
C LYS A 30 -2.26 30.17 16.87
N HIS A 31 -1.81 28.91 16.75
CA HIS A 31 -0.78 28.33 17.62
C HIS A 31 0.36 27.71 16.82
N GLU A 32 1.59 28.14 17.10
CA GLU A 32 2.80 27.55 16.52
C GLU A 32 3.22 26.25 17.23
N ALA A 33 2.86 26.11 18.50
CA ALA A 33 3.20 24.98 19.35
C ALA A 33 2.23 23.80 19.18
N ASP A 34 2.69 22.61 19.60
CA ASP A 34 1.83 21.44 19.70
C ASP A 34 0.83 21.58 20.84
N PRO A 35 -0.45 21.19 20.65
CA PRO A 35 -1.44 21.32 21.69
C PRO A 35 -1.01 20.51 22.93
N THR A 36 -1.23 21.05 24.11
CA THR A 36 -1.03 20.39 25.41
C THR A 36 -2.00 19.22 25.59
N LYS A 37 -2.03 18.59 26.76
CA LYS A 37 -3.03 17.55 27.02
C LYS A 37 -4.41 18.17 27.16
N GLU A 38 -4.46 19.27 27.90
CA GLU A 38 -5.65 20.04 28.20
C GLU A 38 -6.27 20.62 26.92
N GLU A 39 -5.45 21.21 26.04
CA GLU A 39 -5.92 21.74 24.75
C GLU A 39 -6.42 20.64 23.80
N LYS A 40 -5.86 19.42 23.88
CA LYS A 40 -6.39 18.28 23.12
C LYS A 40 -7.73 17.80 23.65
N GLU A 41 -7.95 17.85 24.96
CA GLU A 41 -9.23 17.51 25.58
C GLU A 41 -10.31 18.52 25.18
N GLU A 42 -10.02 19.82 25.22
CA GLU A 42 -10.94 20.86 24.74
C GLU A 42 -11.29 20.70 23.25
N LEU A 43 -10.29 20.46 22.41
CA LEU A 43 -10.51 20.20 20.98
C LEU A 43 -11.30 18.91 20.75
N ALA A 44 -11.10 17.89 21.57
CA ALA A 44 -11.86 16.64 21.51
C ALA A 44 -13.35 16.88 21.83
N GLU A 45 -13.65 17.69 22.85
CA GLU A 45 -15.02 18.06 23.21
C GLU A 45 -15.72 18.84 22.09
N VAL A 46 -15.05 19.86 21.53
CA VAL A 46 -15.63 20.71 20.47
C VAL A 46 -15.83 19.94 19.16
N THR A 47 -14.89 19.06 18.80
CA THR A 47 -14.93 18.34 17.52
C THR A 47 -15.67 17.00 17.56
N GLY A 48 -16.02 16.52 18.76
CA GLY A 48 -16.57 15.18 18.97
C GLY A 48 -15.57 14.04 18.66
N LEU A 49 -14.29 14.36 18.53
CA LEU A 49 -13.22 13.39 18.32
C LEU A 49 -12.64 12.93 19.66
N SER A 50 -11.98 11.78 19.70
CA SER A 50 -11.19 11.41 20.87
C SER A 50 -9.86 12.17 20.93
N GLU A 51 -9.34 12.39 22.14
CA GLU A 51 -8.01 13.01 22.38
C GLU A 51 -6.90 12.34 21.53
N VAL A 52 -6.97 11.02 21.36
CA VAL A 52 -6.03 10.23 20.54
C VAL A 52 -6.15 10.58 19.06
N GLN A 53 -7.37 10.77 18.54
CA GLN A 53 -7.60 11.18 17.15
C GLN A 53 -7.11 12.61 16.90
N VAL A 54 -7.39 13.53 17.83
CA VAL A 54 -6.89 14.91 17.79
C VAL A 54 -5.35 14.90 17.78
N GLY A 55 -4.72 14.19 18.72
CA GLY A 55 -3.26 14.06 18.78
C GLY A 55 -2.65 13.47 17.51
N SER A 56 -3.27 12.43 16.96
CA SER A 56 -2.84 11.81 15.70
C SER A 56 -2.98 12.75 14.50
N TRP A 57 -4.05 13.56 14.48
CA TRP A 57 -4.26 14.55 13.43
C TRP A 57 -3.15 15.61 13.43
N PHE A 58 -2.83 16.19 14.59
CA PHE A 58 -1.74 17.17 14.70
C PHE A 58 -0.39 16.56 14.30
N ALA A 59 -0.10 15.33 14.72
CA ALA A 59 1.12 14.62 14.32
C ALA A 59 1.21 14.43 12.80
N HIS A 60 0.09 14.05 12.16
CA HIS A 60 0.02 13.92 10.71
C HIS A 60 0.21 15.26 10.01
N GLN A 61 -0.40 16.32 10.54
CA GLN A 61 -0.28 17.68 10.01
C GLN A 61 1.15 18.23 10.07
N ARG A 62 1.88 17.96 11.16
CA ARG A 62 3.32 18.29 11.24
C ARG A 62 4.14 17.48 10.25
N SER A 63 3.84 16.19 10.11
CA SER A 63 4.50 15.33 9.11
C SER A 63 4.28 15.87 7.69
N LYS A 64 3.06 16.31 7.36
CA LYS A 64 2.73 16.93 6.08
C LYS A 64 3.53 18.23 5.86
N GLN A 65 3.64 19.09 6.87
CA GLN A 65 4.46 20.31 6.79
C GLN A 65 5.95 19.99 6.60
N LYS A 66 6.52 19.04 7.36
CA LYS A 66 7.91 18.61 7.19
C LYS A 66 8.19 18.07 5.79
N ARG A 67 7.23 17.33 5.22
CA ARG A 67 7.32 16.83 3.83
C ARG A 67 7.25 17.97 2.81
N ALA A 68 6.38 18.95 3.02
CA ALA A 68 6.28 20.13 2.15
C ALA A 68 7.53 21.03 2.22
N ALA A 69 8.13 21.17 3.41
CA ALA A 69 9.36 21.91 3.65
C ALA A 69 10.63 21.16 3.22
N GLY A 70 10.51 19.94 2.68
CA GLY A 70 11.66 19.11 2.33
C GLY A 70 12.46 18.58 3.53
N VAL A 71 12.17 18.98 4.77
CA VAL A 71 12.86 18.52 5.99
C VAL A 71 12.52 17.06 6.34
N GLY A 72 11.44 16.53 5.74
CA GLY A 72 11.03 15.13 5.83
C GLY A 72 11.46 14.28 4.64
N VAL A 73 12.65 14.52 4.06
CA VAL A 73 13.25 13.60 3.08
C VAL A 73 13.25 12.21 3.72
N ARG A 74 12.38 11.31 3.25
CA ARG A 74 12.72 9.89 3.30
C ARG A 74 14.08 9.83 2.61
N PRO A 75 15.15 9.32 3.27
CA PRO A 75 16.47 9.30 2.68
C PRO A 75 16.37 8.91 1.21
N ASP A 76 17.01 9.71 0.37
CA ASP A 76 17.08 9.52 -1.08
C ASP A 76 17.17 8.02 -1.39
N PRO A 77 16.42 7.44 -2.35
CA PRO A 77 16.50 6.01 -2.69
C PRO A 77 17.91 5.48 -2.95
N ILE A 78 18.91 6.36 -3.04
CA ILE A 78 20.34 6.07 -3.10
C ILE A 78 20.90 5.59 -1.74
N MET A 79 20.37 6.04 -0.60
CA MET A 79 20.84 5.67 0.76
C MET A 79 20.23 4.36 1.27
N TYR A 80 19.10 3.93 0.72
CA TYR A 80 18.60 2.58 0.93
C TYR A 80 19.15 1.70 -0.18
N PRO A 81 20.10 0.76 0.09
CA PRO A 81 20.54 -0.16 -0.94
C PRO A 81 19.29 -0.79 -1.58
N LYS A 82 19.17 -0.64 -2.90
CA LYS A 82 18.10 -1.24 -3.72
C LYS A 82 17.86 -2.64 -3.20
N LYS A 83 16.61 -2.99 -2.85
CA LYS A 83 16.19 -4.31 -2.31
C LYS A 83 16.99 -5.43 -2.96
N GLN A 84 18.12 -5.79 -2.36
CA GLN A 84 19.05 -6.71 -2.98
C GLN A 84 18.39 -8.07 -2.82
N ARG A 85 18.20 -8.78 -3.94
CA ARG A 85 17.71 -10.16 -3.86
C ARG A 85 18.72 -10.92 -3.00
N LEU A 86 18.24 -11.50 -1.91
CA LEU A 86 19.09 -12.30 -1.04
C LEU A 86 19.64 -13.49 -1.84
N PRO A 87 20.88 -13.92 -1.60
CA PRO A 87 21.42 -15.12 -2.24
C PRO A 87 20.49 -16.32 -2.02
N GLN A 88 20.29 -17.14 -3.04
CA GLN A 88 19.36 -18.28 -2.97
C GLN A 88 19.71 -19.21 -1.80
N GLN A 89 21.00 -19.49 -1.59
CA GLN A 89 21.48 -20.29 -0.46
C GLN A 89 21.04 -19.72 0.91
N ALA A 90 21.02 -18.40 1.06
CA ALA A 90 20.58 -17.76 2.30
C ALA A 90 19.05 -17.86 2.46
N VAL A 91 18.30 -17.79 1.37
CA VAL A 91 16.85 -18.03 1.36
C VAL A 91 16.56 -19.47 1.77
N ASP A 92 17.19 -20.45 1.14
CA ASP A 92 17.01 -21.88 1.43
C ASP A 92 17.33 -22.21 2.90
N TYR A 93 18.42 -21.63 3.42
CA TYR A 93 18.80 -21.76 4.83
C TYR A 93 17.74 -21.15 5.77
N MET A 94 17.20 -19.97 5.44
CA MET A 94 16.14 -19.35 6.23
C MET A 94 14.80 -20.10 6.10
N GLU A 95 14.48 -20.70 4.96
CA GLU A 95 13.28 -21.55 4.78
C GLU A 95 13.34 -22.82 5.61
N LYS A 96 14.52 -23.45 5.66
CA LYS A 96 14.77 -24.59 6.54
C LYS A 96 14.54 -24.23 8.01
N ASN A 97 15.09 -23.11 8.47
CA ASN A 97 14.89 -22.64 9.85
C ASN A 97 13.46 -22.14 10.11
N CYS A 98 12.82 -21.52 9.12
CA CYS A 98 11.44 -21.05 9.22
C CYS A 98 10.43 -22.19 9.34
N SER A 99 10.73 -23.34 8.73
CA SER A 99 9.92 -24.55 8.88
C SER A 99 9.91 -25.05 10.34
N SER A 100 11.01 -24.81 11.08
CA SER A 100 11.12 -25.14 12.51
C SER A 100 10.57 -24.04 13.43
N ASN A 101 10.82 -22.76 13.11
CA ASN A 101 10.34 -21.62 13.88
C ASN A 101 10.00 -20.41 12.99
N ARG A 102 8.70 -20.12 12.84
CA ARG A 102 8.21 -19.01 12.00
C ARG A 102 8.36 -17.63 12.65
N ASN A 103 8.68 -17.58 13.94
CA ASN A 103 8.88 -16.33 14.68
C ASN A 103 10.18 -16.39 15.51
N PRO A 104 11.33 -16.38 14.83
CA PRO A 104 12.60 -16.47 15.52
C PRO A 104 12.83 -15.25 16.41
N ASP A 105 13.31 -15.49 17.61
CA ASP A 105 13.73 -14.46 18.55
C ASP A 105 15.03 -13.78 18.08
N TRP A 106 15.55 -12.85 18.87
CA TRP A 106 16.75 -12.10 18.47
C TRP A 106 18.03 -12.95 18.50
N VAL A 107 18.12 -13.96 19.36
CA VAL A 107 19.27 -14.86 19.47
C VAL A 107 19.33 -15.76 18.25
N GLU A 108 18.19 -16.34 17.89
CA GLU A 108 18.05 -17.20 16.71
C GLU A 108 18.36 -16.43 15.44
N ARG A 109 17.87 -15.18 15.29
CA ARG A 109 18.21 -14.33 14.13
C ARG A 109 19.67 -13.92 14.10
N ALA A 110 20.28 -13.60 15.25
CA ALA A 110 21.70 -13.25 15.31
C ALA A 110 22.61 -14.43 14.95
N LYS A 111 22.22 -15.66 15.33
CA LYS A 111 22.91 -16.88 14.90
C LYS A 111 22.80 -17.07 13.39
N MET A 112 21.59 -17.00 12.84
CA MET A 112 21.37 -17.11 11.40
C MET A 112 22.16 -16.05 10.62
N ALA A 113 22.19 -14.80 11.11
CA ALA A 113 22.95 -13.68 10.54
C ALA A 113 24.44 -14.02 10.40
N LYS A 114 25.02 -14.58 11.46
CA LYS A 114 26.41 -15.03 11.48
C LYS A 114 26.66 -16.18 10.51
N ASP A 115 25.74 -17.15 10.45
CA ASP A 115 25.89 -18.37 9.66
C ASP A 115 25.81 -18.11 8.15
N ILE A 116 24.98 -17.16 7.70
CA ILE A 116 24.77 -16.85 6.27
C ILE A 116 25.37 -15.50 5.83
N GLY A 117 26.08 -14.81 6.72
CA GLY A 117 26.73 -13.52 6.44
C GLY A 117 25.75 -12.40 6.10
N LEU A 118 24.55 -12.42 6.68
CA LEU A 118 23.53 -11.39 6.50
C LEU A 118 23.36 -10.55 7.77
N GLU A 119 22.73 -9.39 7.65
CA GLU A 119 22.36 -8.55 8.78
C GLU A 119 21.10 -9.07 9.49
N ASP A 120 21.00 -8.93 10.82
CA ASP A 120 19.77 -9.26 11.59
C ASP A 120 18.53 -8.58 10.99
N SER A 121 18.67 -7.33 10.53
CA SER A 121 17.60 -6.59 9.86
C SER A 121 17.07 -7.34 8.63
N GLN A 122 17.95 -7.88 7.80
CA GLN A 122 17.57 -8.60 6.58
C GLN A 122 16.77 -9.87 6.92
N ILE A 123 17.21 -10.61 7.95
CA ILE A 123 16.54 -11.82 8.44
C ILE A 123 15.18 -11.45 9.07
N LYS A 124 15.14 -10.44 9.95
CA LYS A 124 13.92 -9.94 10.58
C LYS A 124 12.87 -9.53 9.54
N TYR A 125 13.27 -8.80 8.50
CA TYR A 125 12.36 -8.40 7.44
C TYR A 125 11.94 -9.56 6.55
N TRP A 126 12.82 -10.51 6.27
CA TRP A 126 12.50 -11.75 5.54
C TRP A 126 11.42 -12.56 6.27
N PHE A 127 11.61 -12.85 7.56
CA PHE A 127 10.61 -13.57 8.37
C PHE A 127 9.29 -12.79 8.48
N LYS A 128 9.36 -11.45 8.62
CA LYS A 128 8.16 -10.60 8.61
C LYS A 128 7.42 -10.68 7.26
N ARG A 129 8.12 -10.69 6.14
CA ARG A 129 7.52 -10.80 4.80
C ARG A 129 6.92 -12.17 4.54
N ARG A 130 7.61 -13.23 4.97
CA ARG A 130 7.17 -14.63 4.91
C ARG A 130 5.93 -14.89 5.76
N ARG A 131 5.83 -14.29 6.96
CA ARG A 131 4.60 -14.33 7.78
C ARG A 131 3.43 -13.62 7.12
N ASN A 132 3.69 -12.45 6.53
CA ASN A 132 2.66 -11.62 5.91
C ASN A 132 2.29 -12.06 4.47
N GLY A 133 2.71 -13.25 4.03
CA GLY A 133 2.29 -13.85 2.76
C GLY A 133 2.66 -13.04 1.51
N ARG A 134 3.66 -12.15 1.58
CA ARG A 134 4.08 -11.31 0.44
C ARG A 134 5.20 -11.91 -0.41
N ASP A 135 5.59 -13.14 -0.10
CA ASP A 135 6.29 -14.02 -1.02
C ASP A 135 5.27 -15.08 -1.44
N ARG A 136 4.51 -14.74 -2.48
CA ARG A 136 3.87 -15.75 -3.32
C ARG A 136 5.03 -16.50 -3.96
N GLU A 137 5.28 -17.70 -3.47
CA GLU A 137 5.79 -18.77 -4.31
C GLU A 137 4.92 -18.77 -5.57
N ILE A 138 5.54 -18.75 -6.75
CA ILE A 138 4.82 -18.94 -8.02
C ILE A 138 4.46 -20.43 -8.08
N VAL A 139 3.54 -20.85 -7.22
CA VAL A 139 2.79 -22.07 -7.39
C VAL A 139 1.62 -21.71 -8.30
N PRO A 140 1.45 -22.35 -9.47
CA PRO A 140 0.23 -22.27 -10.24
C PRO A 140 -0.88 -22.86 -9.37
N VAL A 141 -1.60 -21.99 -8.66
CA VAL A 141 -2.85 -22.36 -8.01
C VAL A 141 -3.93 -21.96 -9.00
N GLU A 142 -4.58 -22.97 -9.58
CA GLU A 142 -5.75 -22.79 -10.41
C GLU A 142 -6.76 -21.88 -9.68
N GLY A 143 -7.18 -20.81 -10.37
CA GLY A 143 -8.31 -19.97 -9.98
C GLY A 143 -8.12 -19.04 -8.78
N ASN A 144 -7.30 -17.98 -8.91
CA ASN A 144 -7.62 -16.65 -8.32
C ASN A 144 -6.71 -15.50 -8.83
N GLU A 145 -6.99 -15.00 -10.04
CA GLU A 145 -7.50 -13.64 -10.32
C GLU A 145 -6.86 -12.40 -9.64
N ARG A 146 -5.61 -12.07 -9.95
CA ARG A 146 -5.23 -10.63 -10.13
C ARG A 146 -4.20 -10.46 -11.24
N THR A 147 -4.49 -11.08 -12.37
CA THR A 147 -3.69 -11.12 -13.61
C THR A 147 -2.47 -12.03 -13.53
N ASN A 148 -2.63 -13.24 -14.09
CA ASN A 148 -1.50 -14.05 -14.53
C ASN A 148 -0.66 -13.19 -15.48
N TRP A 149 0.59 -12.90 -15.13
CA TRP A 149 1.43 -11.99 -15.91
C TRP A 149 1.63 -12.46 -17.37
N LEU A 150 1.51 -13.77 -17.61
CA LEU A 150 1.54 -14.37 -18.95
C LEU A 150 0.28 -14.01 -19.75
N ALA A 151 -0.89 -14.00 -19.11
CA ALA A 151 -2.16 -13.60 -19.72
C ALA A 151 -2.19 -12.10 -20.09
N LEU A 152 -1.31 -11.27 -19.51
CA LEU A 152 -1.18 -9.87 -19.88
C LEU A 152 -0.42 -9.63 -21.19
N ILE A 153 0.35 -10.62 -21.68
CA ILE A 153 1.17 -10.47 -22.89
C ILE A 153 0.27 -10.37 -24.14
N PRO A 154 -0.70 -11.28 -24.36
CA PRO A 154 -1.62 -11.17 -25.49
C PRO A 154 -2.52 -9.93 -25.41
N LEU A 155 -3.06 -9.62 -24.22
CA LEU A 155 -3.96 -8.48 -24.02
C LEU A 155 -3.28 -7.14 -24.36
N LYS A 156 -2.03 -6.93 -23.88
CA LYS A 156 -1.26 -5.73 -24.18
C LYS A 156 -0.82 -5.65 -25.64
N LYS A 157 -0.52 -6.80 -26.26
CA LYS A 157 -0.19 -6.85 -27.68
C LYS A 157 -1.39 -6.41 -28.51
N TRP A 158 -2.56 -7.01 -28.25
CA TRP A 158 -3.81 -6.65 -28.94
C TRP A 158 -4.16 -5.18 -28.76
N TYR A 159 -4.06 -4.64 -27.54
CA TYR A 159 -4.35 -3.24 -27.23
C TYR A 159 -3.49 -2.27 -28.05
N LYS A 160 -2.19 -2.54 -28.18
CA LYS A 160 -1.27 -1.74 -29.00
C LYS A 160 -1.57 -1.81 -30.49
N GLU A 161 -2.09 -2.93 -30.96
CA GLU A 161 -2.48 -3.10 -32.36
C GLU A 161 -3.82 -2.37 -32.66
N HIS A 162 -4.59 -2.02 -31.62
CA HIS A 162 -5.93 -1.44 -31.72
C HIS A 162 -6.06 -0.14 -30.89
N GLU A 163 -5.06 0.74 -30.97
CA GLU A 163 -5.05 2.04 -30.27
C GLU A 163 -6.23 2.94 -30.69
N GLU A 164 -6.72 2.82 -31.94
CA GLU A 164 -7.88 3.59 -32.43
C GLU A 164 -9.23 3.05 -31.91
N ASN A 165 -9.29 1.76 -31.55
CA ASN A 165 -10.48 1.14 -30.99
C ASN A 165 -10.10 0.16 -29.86
N PRO A 166 -9.80 0.67 -28.66
CA PRO A 166 -9.23 -0.11 -27.55
C PRO A 166 -10.23 -1.06 -26.86
N PHE A 167 -11.40 -1.29 -27.46
CA PHE A 167 -12.45 -2.17 -26.95
C PHE A 167 -12.69 -3.33 -27.92
N PRO A 168 -12.28 -4.56 -27.57
CA PRO A 168 -12.47 -5.72 -28.45
C PRO A 168 -13.95 -6.06 -28.62
N THR A 169 -14.32 -6.39 -29.85
CA THR A 169 -15.62 -6.95 -30.22
C THR A 169 -15.82 -8.32 -29.57
N ALA A 170 -17.06 -8.84 -29.58
CA ALA A 170 -17.37 -10.15 -28.98
C ALA A 170 -16.54 -11.31 -29.59
N SER A 171 -16.22 -11.21 -30.88
CA SER A 171 -15.37 -12.20 -31.55
C SER A 171 -13.92 -12.10 -31.12
N GLU A 172 -13.39 -10.88 -30.95
CA GLU A 172 -12.02 -10.65 -30.50
C GLU A 172 -11.85 -11.01 -29.02
N ARG A 173 -12.86 -10.75 -28.18
CA ARG A 173 -12.86 -11.23 -26.79
C ARG A 173 -12.75 -12.74 -26.70
N LYS A 174 -13.48 -13.48 -27.54
CA LYS A 174 -13.39 -14.95 -27.60
C LYS A 174 -11.99 -15.43 -28.02
N MET A 175 -11.35 -14.74 -28.97
CA MET A 175 -9.96 -15.05 -29.36
C MET A 175 -9.00 -14.82 -28.20
N LEU A 176 -9.15 -13.71 -27.48
CA LEU A 176 -8.32 -13.37 -26.33
C LEU A 176 -8.55 -14.34 -25.16
N MET A 177 -9.79 -14.75 -24.88
CA MET A 177 -10.10 -15.80 -23.89
C MET A 177 -9.36 -17.10 -24.19
N LEU A 178 -9.33 -17.52 -25.46
CA LEU A 178 -8.64 -18.74 -25.90
C LEU A 178 -7.12 -18.62 -25.74
N GLU A 179 -6.55 -17.44 -26.00
CA GLU A 179 -5.11 -17.21 -25.92
C GLU A 179 -4.62 -16.99 -24.48
N THR A 180 -5.46 -16.44 -23.61
CA THR A 180 -5.09 -16.08 -22.24
C THR A 180 -5.61 -17.06 -21.19
N GLU A 181 -6.46 -18.01 -21.58
CA GLU A 181 -7.24 -18.88 -20.69
C GLU A 181 -8.02 -18.11 -19.61
N LEU A 182 -8.42 -16.87 -19.94
CA LEU A 182 -9.26 -16.04 -19.07
C LEU A 182 -10.71 -16.19 -19.49
N ASP A 183 -11.62 -15.99 -18.56
CA ASP A 183 -13.04 -15.88 -18.90
C ASP A 183 -13.36 -14.51 -19.54
N GLU A 184 -14.55 -14.40 -20.13
CA GLU A 184 -14.96 -13.18 -20.83
C GLU A 184 -15.04 -11.98 -19.89
N ALA A 185 -15.37 -12.20 -18.61
CA ALA A 185 -15.53 -11.14 -17.63
C ALA A 185 -14.16 -10.54 -17.25
N ASP A 186 -13.15 -11.37 -17.04
CA ASP A 186 -11.78 -10.96 -16.77
C ASP A 186 -11.15 -10.19 -17.94
N VAL A 187 -11.35 -10.68 -19.17
CA VAL A 187 -10.90 -9.98 -20.39
C VAL A 187 -11.60 -8.62 -20.49
N THR A 188 -12.92 -8.58 -20.33
CA THR A 188 -13.70 -7.33 -20.41
C THR A 188 -13.30 -6.34 -19.32
N HIS A 189 -13.13 -6.80 -18.08
CA HIS A 189 -12.72 -5.98 -16.95
C HIS A 189 -11.33 -5.38 -17.17
N TRP A 190 -10.39 -6.16 -17.71
CA TRP A 190 -9.04 -5.68 -18.01
C TRP A 190 -9.05 -4.53 -19.03
N PHE A 191 -9.79 -4.65 -20.13
CA PHE A 191 -9.90 -3.57 -21.13
C PHE A 191 -10.62 -2.33 -20.57
N CYS A 192 -11.61 -2.50 -19.69
CA CYS A 192 -12.25 -1.40 -18.98
C CYS A 192 -11.30 -0.67 -18.02
N GLU A 193 -10.48 -1.41 -17.25
CA GLU A 193 -9.47 -0.82 -16.36
C GLU A 193 -8.34 -0.13 -17.14
N GLU A 194 -7.90 -0.70 -18.26
CA GLU A 194 -6.80 -0.12 -19.05
C GLU A 194 -7.26 1.11 -19.83
N GLY A 195 -8.46 1.09 -20.42
CA GLY A 195 -9.08 2.25 -21.06
C GLY A 195 -9.40 3.42 -20.11
N THR A 196 -9.72 3.12 -18.84
CA THR A 196 -9.94 4.18 -17.83
C THR A 196 -8.64 4.82 -17.33
N LYS A 197 -7.52 4.10 -17.32
CA LYS A 197 -6.19 4.67 -17.02
C LYS A 197 -5.74 5.67 -18.08
N GLU A 198 -6.00 5.39 -19.37
CA GLU A 198 -5.70 6.35 -20.44
C GLU A 198 -6.65 7.54 -20.45
N ALA A 199 -7.94 7.37 -20.17
CA ALA A 199 -8.87 8.50 -20.03
C ALA A 199 -8.46 9.49 -18.92
N GLN A 200 -7.89 8.99 -17.82
CA GLN A 200 -7.31 9.83 -16.76
C GLN A 200 -5.97 10.48 -17.16
N CYS A 201 -5.19 9.84 -18.03
CA CYS A 201 -3.91 10.35 -18.53
C CYS A 201 -4.09 11.43 -19.62
N THR A 202 -5.11 11.30 -20.48
CA THR A 202 -5.42 12.29 -21.52
C THR A 202 -6.10 13.54 -20.96
N THR A 203 -6.93 13.40 -19.92
CA THR A 203 -7.50 14.55 -19.19
C THR A 203 -6.43 15.36 -18.46
N SER A 204 -5.37 14.70 -17.96
CA SER A 204 -4.23 15.38 -17.31
C SER A 204 -3.19 15.96 -18.28
N PHE A 205 -3.32 15.72 -19.58
CA PHE A 205 -2.40 16.26 -20.60
C PHE A 205 -2.96 17.48 -21.36
N ILE A 206 -4.28 17.66 -21.43
CA ILE A 206 -4.89 18.79 -22.16
C ILE A 206 -4.91 20.10 -21.35
N GLU A 207 -4.87 20.06 -20.00
CA GLU A 207 -4.81 21.28 -19.17
C GLU A 207 -3.38 21.87 -19.01
N GLY A 208 -2.37 21.32 -19.69
CA GLY A 208 -0.95 21.69 -19.53
C GLY A 208 -0.31 22.50 -20.66
N ARG A 209 -1.07 22.97 -21.66
CA ARG A 209 -0.57 23.89 -22.71
C ARG A 209 -1.53 25.06 -22.94
N GLY A 210 -1.63 25.91 -21.92
CA GLY A 210 -2.00 27.30 -22.08
C GLY A 210 -0.77 28.17 -21.87
N LEU A 211 -0.16 28.61 -22.98
CA LEU A 211 0.46 29.92 -23.24
C LEU A 211 1.08 29.89 -24.64
#